data_AF-A0A841CYA1-F1
#
_entry.id   AF-A0A841CYA1-F1
#
_cell.length_a   1.000
_cell.length_b   1.000
_cell.length_c   1.000
_cell.angle_alpha   90.00
_cell.angle_beta   90.00
_cell.angle_gamma   90.00
#
_symmetry.space_group_name_H-M   'P 1'
#
loop_
_entity.id
_entity.type
_entity.pdbx_description
1 polymer ?
#
loop_
_entity_poly.entity_id
_entity_poly.type
_entity_poly.pdbx_seq_one_letter_code
_entity_poly.pdbx_strand_id
1 'polypeptide(L)'
;MPKKFERRPTTPALKGPPMDTPGLTRFDELVQAAAELRPLELAELHEIGAVLSEVIQAAAALAVRMETETATLSKRYVLRDTTGDLDPEARLTEVQERMRRMVDFLQKANRHARRSHVAIGRIVQADLNTATHCPEASRGRADQQGTS
;
A
#
# COMPACT_ATOMS: atom_id res chain seq x y z
N MET A 1 41.44 -20.08 -23.47
CA MET A 1 40.57 -18.88 -23.54
C MET A 1 39.43 -19.02 -22.54
N PRO A 2 39.35 -18.20 -21.48
CA PRO A 2 38.32 -18.36 -20.46
C PRO A 2 36.99 -17.73 -20.90
N LYS A 3 35.91 -18.49 -20.81
CA LYS A 3 34.53 -18.07 -21.08
C LYS A 3 34.11 -17.04 -20.02
N LYS A 4 33.77 -15.82 -20.46
CA LYS A 4 33.33 -14.74 -19.57
C LYS A 4 31.85 -14.95 -19.18
N PHE A 5 31.63 -14.84 -17.88
CA PHE A 5 30.39 -14.86 -17.12
C PHE A 5 29.20 -14.15 -17.78
N GLU A 6 28.14 -14.91 -18.08
CA GLU A 6 26.78 -14.36 -18.15
C GLU A 6 26.30 -14.08 -16.73
N ARG A 7 26.34 -12.81 -16.31
CA ARG A 7 25.54 -12.37 -15.18
C ARG A 7 24.10 -12.26 -15.65
N ARG A 8 23.27 -13.24 -15.28
CA ARG A 8 21.81 -13.11 -15.37
C ARG A 8 21.41 -11.81 -14.65
N PRO A 9 20.55 -10.95 -15.22
CA PRO A 9 19.95 -9.89 -14.45
C PRO A 9 19.09 -10.55 -13.37
N THR A 10 19.51 -10.42 -12.11
CA THR A 10 18.66 -10.70 -10.96
C THR A 10 17.54 -9.67 -10.99
N THR A 11 16.41 -10.03 -11.60
CA THR A 11 15.14 -9.34 -11.41
C THR A 11 14.95 -9.18 -9.91
N PRO A 12 14.82 -7.95 -9.37
CA PRO A 12 14.47 -7.80 -7.98
C PRO A 12 13.13 -8.50 -7.81
N ALA A 13 13.12 -9.58 -7.03
CA ALA A 13 11.90 -10.26 -6.67
C ALA A 13 11.02 -9.23 -5.97
N LEU A 14 9.93 -8.83 -6.65
CA LEU A 14 8.85 -8.05 -6.07
C LEU A 14 8.24 -8.91 -4.96
N LYS A 15 8.83 -8.82 -3.77
CA LYS A 15 8.41 -9.48 -2.53
C LYS A 15 7.21 -8.73 -1.95
N GLY A 16 6.10 -8.73 -2.66
CA GLY A 16 4.78 -8.46 -2.10
C GLY A 16 3.95 -9.73 -2.30
N PRO A 17 3.22 -10.23 -1.28
CA PRO A 17 2.22 -11.27 -1.54
C PRO A 17 1.24 -10.74 -2.60
N PRO A 18 0.78 -11.58 -3.55
CA PRO A 18 -0.29 -11.17 -4.45
C PRO A 18 -1.50 -10.77 -3.59
N MET A 19 -2.03 -9.58 -3.81
CA MET A 19 -3.28 -9.17 -3.19
C MET A 19 -4.36 -10.16 -3.62
N ASP A 20 -5.06 -10.72 -2.65
CA ASP A 20 -6.13 -11.66 -2.90
C ASP A 20 -7.44 -10.93 -3.24
N THR A 21 -8.39 -11.66 -3.84
CA THR A 21 -9.71 -11.12 -4.19
C THR A 21 -10.46 -10.50 -2.99
N PRO A 22 -10.37 -11.07 -1.77
CA PRO A 22 -10.88 -10.43 -0.56
C PRO A 22 -10.26 -9.06 -0.27
N GLY A 23 -8.94 -8.91 -0.38
CA GLY A 23 -8.26 -7.62 -0.16
C GLY A 23 -8.69 -6.52 -1.14
N LEU A 24 -8.91 -6.87 -2.42
CA LEU A 24 -9.45 -5.93 -3.42
C LEU A 24 -10.89 -5.52 -3.13
N THR A 25 -11.74 -6.50 -2.79
CA THR A 25 -13.15 -6.22 -2.43
C THR A 25 -13.22 -5.27 -1.24
N ARG A 26 -12.37 -5.52 -0.24
CA ARG A 26 -12.30 -4.69 0.96
C ARG A 26 -11.78 -3.29 0.67
N PHE A 27 -10.81 -3.15 -0.23
CA PHE A 27 -10.36 -1.85 -0.70
C PHE A 27 -11.51 -1.05 -1.33
N ASP A 28 -12.30 -1.68 -2.22
CA ASP A 28 -13.43 -1.04 -2.89
C ASP A 28 -14.51 -0.58 -1.89
N GLU A 29 -14.83 -1.41 -0.89
CA GLU A 29 -15.75 -1.04 0.20
C GLU A 29 -15.28 0.19 0.98
N LEU A 30 -13.99 0.24 1.33
CA LEU A 30 -13.40 1.35 2.09
C LEU A 30 -13.35 2.64 1.25
N VAL A 31 -13.05 2.52 -0.04
CA VAL A 31 -13.09 3.65 -1.00
C VAL A 31 -14.52 4.18 -1.13
N GLN A 32 -15.51 3.29 -1.25
CA GLN A 32 -16.92 3.67 -1.33
C GLN A 32 -17.37 4.40 -0.06
N ALA A 33 -17.04 3.87 1.12
CA ALA A 33 -17.36 4.51 2.39
C ALA A 33 -16.73 5.91 2.52
N ALA A 34 -15.49 6.08 2.04
CA ALA A 34 -14.83 7.38 2.00
C ALA A 34 -15.49 8.35 0.99
N ALA A 35 -15.90 7.86 -0.18
CA ALA A 35 -16.60 8.65 -1.19
C ALA A 35 -17.98 9.14 -0.70
N GLU A 36 -18.63 8.33 0.11
CA GLU A 36 -19.91 8.66 0.77
C GLU A 36 -19.73 9.57 2.00
N LEU A 37 -18.49 9.92 2.37
CA LEU A 37 -18.16 10.68 3.59
C LEU A 37 -18.75 10.03 4.85
N ARG A 38 -18.92 8.70 4.84
CA ARG A 38 -19.44 7.95 5.97
C ARG A 38 -18.42 7.98 7.11
N PRO A 39 -18.85 8.13 8.37
CA PRO A 39 -17.99 7.91 9.52
C PRO A 39 -17.41 6.49 9.49
N LEU A 40 -16.09 6.39 9.61
CA LEU A 40 -15.38 5.12 9.65
C LEU A 40 -15.08 4.73 11.08
N GLU A 41 -15.33 3.47 11.43
CA GLU A 41 -14.98 2.93 12.73
C GLU A 41 -13.46 2.84 12.90
N LEU A 42 -12.98 2.85 14.14
CA LEU A 42 -11.54 2.82 14.43
C LEU A 42 -10.85 1.57 13.84
N ALA A 43 -11.55 0.44 13.79
CA ALA A 43 -11.09 -0.78 13.14
C ALA A 43 -10.93 -0.60 11.62
N GLU A 44 -11.87 0.08 10.97
CA GLU A 44 -11.82 0.38 9.53
C GLU A 44 -10.66 1.35 9.22
N LEU A 45 -10.46 2.37 10.07
CA LEU A 45 -9.32 3.29 9.95
C LEU A 45 -7.97 2.57 10.07
N HIS A 46 -7.86 1.62 11.00
CA HIS A 46 -6.66 0.80 11.13
C HIS A 46 -6.43 -0.06 9.88
N GLU A 47 -7.48 -0.69 9.37
CA GLU A 47 -7.44 -1.55 8.19
C GLU A 47 -7.05 -0.80 6.90
N ILE A 48 -7.56 0.42 6.70
CA ILE A 48 -7.26 1.26 5.53
C ILE A 48 -5.75 1.39 5.29
N GLY A 49 -4.97 1.61 6.35
CA GLY A 49 -3.53 1.79 6.21
C GLY A 49 -2.80 0.54 5.69
N ALA A 50 -3.29 -0.66 6.06
CA ALA A 50 -2.74 -1.94 5.60
C ALA A 50 -3.15 -2.21 4.15
N VAL A 51 -4.44 -2.14 3.84
CA VAL A 51 -4.99 -2.38 2.50
C VAL A 51 -4.37 -1.39 1.49
N LEU A 52 -4.27 -0.11 1.83
CA LEU A 52 -3.63 0.90 0.98
C LEU A 52 -2.15 0.60 0.75
N SER A 53 -1.43 0.10 1.76
CA SER A 53 -0.02 -0.30 1.62
C SER A 53 0.14 -1.45 0.62
N GLU A 54 -0.79 -2.39 0.60
CA GLU A 54 -0.80 -3.51 -0.34
C GLU A 54 -1.14 -3.07 -1.77
N VAL A 55 -2.19 -2.23 -1.95
CA VAL A 55 -2.58 -1.70 -3.28
C VAL A 55 -1.41 -0.93 -3.90
N ILE A 56 -0.76 -0.08 -3.11
CA ILE A 56 0.38 0.72 -3.57
C ILE A 56 1.56 -0.16 -3.97
N GLN A 57 1.82 -1.25 -3.23
CA GLN A 57 2.87 -2.21 -3.58
C GLN A 57 2.56 -2.95 -4.88
N ALA A 58 1.31 -3.38 -5.07
CA ALA A 58 0.86 -4.03 -6.30
C ALA A 58 0.96 -3.09 -7.52
N ALA A 59 0.53 -1.83 -7.37
CA ALA A 59 0.67 -0.81 -8.41
C ALA A 59 2.15 -0.54 -8.76
N ALA A 60 3.04 -0.49 -7.76
CA ALA A 60 4.46 -0.31 -7.98
C ALA A 60 5.08 -1.50 -8.73
N ALA A 61 4.68 -2.73 -8.38
CA ALA A 61 5.09 -3.95 -9.07
C ALA A 61 4.69 -3.93 -10.55
N LEU A 62 3.46 -3.49 -10.84
CA LEU A 62 2.97 -3.35 -12.21
C LEU A 62 3.75 -2.28 -12.98
N ALA A 63 4.00 -1.11 -12.39
CA ALA A 63 4.77 -0.04 -13.02
C ALA A 63 6.21 -0.48 -13.35
N VAL A 64 6.89 -1.20 -12.45
CA VAL A 64 8.22 -1.80 -12.71
C VAL A 64 8.15 -2.81 -13.86
N ARG A 65 7.11 -3.65 -13.90
CA ARG A 65 6.94 -4.61 -15.00
C ARG A 65 6.72 -3.91 -16.32
N MET A 66 5.89 -2.86 -16.36
CA MET A 66 5.65 -2.06 -17.56
C MET A 66 6.92 -1.34 -18.04
N GLU A 67 7.71 -0.74 -17.14
CA GLU A 67 9.03 -0.17 -17.47
C GLU A 67 9.94 -1.22 -18.12
N THR A 68 10.00 -2.43 -17.54
CA THR A 68 10.83 -3.53 -18.06
C THR A 68 10.37 -4.01 -19.44
N GLU A 69 9.06 -4.22 -19.61
CA GLU A 69 8.50 -4.67 -20.89
C GLU A 69 8.70 -3.61 -21.97
N THR A 70 8.46 -2.33 -21.65
CA THR A 70 8.67 -1.22 -22.60
C THR A 70 10.13 -1.03 -23.00
N ALA A 71 11.07 -1.25 -22.08
CA ALA A 71 12.52 -1.22 -22.38
C ALA A 71 12.98 -2.32 -23.35
N THR A 72 12.18 -3.37 -23.53
CA THR A 72 12.48 -4.47 -24.46
C THR A 72 11.70 -4.37 -25.77
N LEU A 73 10.77 -3.41 -25.91
CA LEU A 73 9.96 -3.26 -27.13
C LEU A 73 10.80 -2.85 -28.33
N SER A 74 11.72 -1.89 -28.18
CA SER A 74 12.62 -1.45 -29.25
C SER A 74 13.54 -2.57 -29.78
N LYS A 75 13.77 -3.61 -28.97
CA LYS A 75 14.58 -4.79 -29.35
C LYS A 75 13.76 -5.88 -30.04
N ARG A 76 12.46 -5.94 -29.78
CA ARG A 76 11.56 -7.01 -30.23
C ARG A 76 10.77 -6.64 -31.48
N TYR A 77 10.54 -5.35 -31.72
CA TYR A 77 9.68 -4.88 -32.79
C TYR A 77 10.29 -3.68 -33.50
N VAL A 78 10.14 -3.66 -34.82
CA VAL A 78 10.34 -2.42 -35.61
C VAL A 78 9.16 -1.51 -35.29
N LEU A 79 9.41 -0.45 -34.54
CA LEU A 79 8.39 0.54 -34.20
C LEU A 79 8.06 1.35 -35.46
N ARG A 80 7.01 0.93 -36.17
CA ARG A 80 6.51 1.69 -37.31
C ARG A 80 5.61 2.81 -36.79
N ASP A 81 5.97 4.03 -37.16
CA ASP A 81 5.09 5.16 -37.02
C ASP A 81 3.86 4.96 -37.93
N THR A 82 2.72 4.66 -37.32
CA THR A 82 1.41 4.61 -37.98
C THR A 82 0.55 5.83 -37.61
N THR A 83 1.12 6.77 -36.84
CA THR A 83 0.44 7.88 -36.18
C THR A 83 0.95 9.26 -36.63
N GLY A 84 2.02 9.34 -37.42
CA GLY A 84 2.70 10.59 -37.77
C GLY A 84 3.65 11.10 -36.68
N ASP A 85 4.01 10.24 -35.72
CA ASP A 85 4.90 10.53 -34.60
C ASP A 85 6.37 10.44 -35.06
N LEU A 86 7.07 11.58 -35.04
CA LEU A 86 8.40 11.76 -35.61
C LEU A 86 9.50 10.87 -34.96
N ASP A 87 9.28 10.39 -33.74
CA ASP A 87 10.23 9.53 -33.02
C ASP A 87 9.55 8.57 -32.01
N PRO A 88 9.21 7.34 -32.42
CA PRO A 88 8.62 6.34 -31.53
C PRO A 88 9.57 5.88 -30.40
N GLU A 89 10.89 6.06 -30.53
CA GLU A 89 11.85 5.73 -29.48
C GLU A 89 11.85 6.78 -28.36
N ALA A 90 11.75 8.06 -28.71
CA ALA A 90 11.58 9.14 -27.73
C ALA A 90 10.33 8.91 -26.86
N ARG A 91 9.24 8.46 -27.46
CA ARG A 91 7.99 8.19 -26.73
C ARG A 91 8.10 6.98 -25.80
N LEU A 92 8.82 5.92 -26.19
CA LEU A 92 9.12 4.81 -25.28
C LEU A 92 9.97 5.27 -24.10
N THR A 93 10.95 6.13 -24.35
CA THR A 93 11.80 6.72 -23.30
C THR A 93 10.97 7.55 -22.33
N GLU A 94 10.03 8.35 -22.83
CA GLU A 94 9.10 9.10 -22.00
C GLU A 94 8.22 8.18 -21.15
N VAL A 95 7.69 7.10 -21.72
CA VAL A 95 6.88 6.12 -20.97
C VAL A 95 7.69 5.48 -19.85
N GLN A 96 8.94 5.09 -20.10
CA GLN A 96 9.82 4.52 -19.09
C GLN A 96 10.07 5.50 -17.94
N GLU A 97 10.38 6.76 -18.27
CA GLU A 97 10.61 7.82 -17.29
C GLU A 97 9.35 8.11 -16.46
N ARG A 98 8.16 8.10 -17.09
CA ARG A 98 6.88 8.22 -16.39
C ARG A 98 6.63 7.04 -15.44
N MET A 99 6.93 5.80 -15.86
CA MET A 99 6.80 4.62 -15.00
C MET A 99 7.74 4.69 -13.80
N ARG A 100 8.97 5.15 -14.01
CA ARG A 100 9.94 5.34 -12.93
C ARG A 100 9.46 6.36 -11.89
N ARG A 101 8.98 7.51 -12.35
CA ARG A 101 8.38 8.53 -11.46
C ARG A 101 7.17 7.98 -10.71
N MET A 102 6.32 7.19 -11.38
CA MET A 102 5.17 6.53 -10.75
C MET A 102 5.63 5.63 -9.60
N VAL A 103 6.65 4.80 -9.80
CA VAL A 103 7.22 3.96 -8.75
C VAL A 103 7.71 4.80 -7.56
N ASP A 104 8.41 5.90 -7.80
CA ASP A 104 8.88 6.79 -6.72
C ASP A 104 7.72 7.41 -5.92
N PHE A 105 6.67 7.85 -6.60
CA PHE A 105 5.47 8.39 -5.94
C PHE A 105 4.76 7.32 -5.13
N LEU A 106 4.59 6.12 -5.68
CA LEU A 106 3.98 4.98 -4.99
C LEU A 106 4.81 4.59 -3.76
N GLN A 107 6.13 4.54 -3.85
CA GLN A 107 6.98 4.25 -2.68
C GLN A 107 6.84 5.31 -1.58
N LYS A 108 6.72 6.59 -1.94
CA LYS A 108 6.44 7.68 -0.97
C LYS A 108 5.08 7.47 -0.32
N ALA A 109 4.03 7.23 -1.11
CA ALA A 109 2.68 6.98 -0.61
C ALA A 109 2.63 5.75 0.32
N ASN A 110 3.35 4.67 -0.01
CA ASN A 110 3.45 3.47 0.82
C ASN A 110 4.04 3.78 2.21
N ARG A 111 5.10 4.60 2.25
CA ARG A 111 5.69 5.05 3.53
C ARG A 111 4.69 5.84 4.35
N HIS A 112 3.87 6.68 3.73
CA HIS A 112 2.81 7.42 4.41
C HIS A 112 1.72 6.47 4.95
N ALA A 113 1.20 5.56 4.11
CA ALA A 113 0.19 4.58 4.51
C ALA A 113 0.63 3.76 5.73
N ARG A 114 1.86 3.24 5.72
CA ARG A 114 2.43 2.48 6.85
C ARG A 114 2.58 3.32 8.12
N ARG A 115 3.00 4.57 8.00
CA ARG A 115 3.13 5.48 9.16
C ARG A 115 1.76 5.78 9.77
N SER A 116 0.74 6.03 8.94
CA SER A 116 -0.63 6.22 9.39
C SER A 116 -1.17 4.98 10.08
N HIS A 117 -0.96 3.80 9.48
CA HIS A 117 -1.35 2.51 10.07
C HIS A 117 -0.75 2.31 11.48
N VAL A 118 0.57 2.52 11.62
CA VAL A 118 1.25 2.42 12.92
C VAL A 118 0.73 3.44 13.93
N ALA A 119 0.46 4.68 13.50
CA ALA A 119 -0.08 5.72 14.37
C ALA A 119 -1.48 5.35 14.90
N ILE A 120 -2.36 4.88 14.02
CA ILE A 120 -3.71 4.43 14.38
C ILE A 120 -3.63 3.21 15.30
N GLY A 121 -2.75 2.24 15.01
CA GLY A 121 -2.56 1.07 15.85
C GLY A 121 -2.11 1.42 17.28
N ARG A 122 -1.31 2.49 17.46
CA ARG A 122 -0.95 3.00 18.79
C ARG A 122 -2.14 3.60 19.54
N ILE A 123 -3.03 4.30 18.83
CA ILE A 123 -4.26 4.86 19.42
C ILE A 123 -5.16 3.72 19.91
N VAL A 124 -5.39 2.71 19.05
CA VAL A 124 -6.15 1.50 19.39
C VAL A 124 -5.59 0.80 20.65
N GLN A 125 -4.26 0.65 20.72
CA GLN A 125 -3.62 0.03 21.90
C GLN A 125 -3.77 0.88 23.16
N ALA A 126 -3.69 2.20 23.05
CA ALA A 126 -3.90 3.10 24.18
C ALA A 126 -5.33 3.00 24.74
N ASP A 127 -6.34 2.95 23.86
CA ASP A 127 -7.75 2.81 24.24
C ASP A 127 -8.04 1.45 24.90
N LEU A 128 -7.43 0.37 24.41
CA LEU A 128 -7.55 -0.95 25.04
C LEU A 128 -6.95 -0.95 26.45
N ASN A 129 -5.79 -0.31 26.63
CA ASN A 129 -5.12 -0.25 27.94
C ASN A 129 -5.92 0.60 28.95
N THR A 130 -6.54 1.71 28.53
CA THR A 130 -7.40 2.51 29.42
C THR A 130 -8.70 1.79 29.77
N ALA A 131 -9.31 1.04 28.84
CA ALA A 131 -10.47 0.20 29.12
C ALA A 131 -10.15 -0.94 30.11
N THR A 132 -8.95 -1.52 30.01
CA THR A 132 -8.49 -2.59 30.92
C THR A 132 -8.13 -2.06 32.31
N HIS A 133 -7.82 -0.76 32.43
CA HIS A 133 -7.42 -0.11 33.68
C HIS A 133 -8.56 0.60 34.42
N CYS A 134 -9.84 0.50 34.02
CA CYS A 134 -10.95 0.92 34.89
C CYS A 134 -11.11 -0.07 36.05
N PRO A 135 -10.68 0.24 37.29
CA PRO A 135 -11.07 -0.56 38.43
C PRO A 135 -12.52 -0.19 38.75
N GLU A 136 -13.35 -1.17 39.15
CA GLU A 136 -14.63 -0.89 39.80
C GLU A 136 -14.41 -0.04 41.07
N ALA A 137 -14.35 1.28 40.91
CA ALA A 137 -14.48 2.21 42.00
C ALA A 137 -15.98 2.49 42.19
N SER A 138 -16.72 1.52 42.74
CA SER A 138 -17.97 1.71 43.51
C SER A 138 -18.76 0.39 43.69
N ARG A 139 -18.41 -0.42 44.71
CA ARG A 139 -19.42 -1.20 45.44
C ARG A 139 -18.89 -1.64 46.80
N GLY A 140 -19.27 -0.87 47.83
CA GLY A 140 -18.94 -1.20 49.22
C GLY A 140 -19.05 -0.03 50.18
N ARG A 141 -20.11 0.79 50.08
CA ARG A 141 -20.52 1.68 51.18
C ARG A 141 -21.97 1.37 51.53
N ALA A 142 -22.15 0.40 52.41
CA ALA A 142 -23.37 0.22 53.17
C ALA A 142 -22.98 -0.24 54.57
N ASP A 143 -23.31 0.64 55.51
CA ASP A 143 -23.69 0.36 56.89
C ASP A 143 -22.63 -0.20 57.85
N GLN A 144 -22.08 0.72 58.64
CA GLN A 144 -22.07 0.58 60.09
C GLN A 144 -21.96 1.97 60.73
N GLN A 145 -23.10 2.67 60.82
CA GLN A 145 -23.38 3.55 61.96
C GLN A 145 -24.12 2.70 62.98
N GLY A 146 -23.66 2.76 64.24
CA GLY A 146 -23.98 1.79 65.27
C GLY A 146 -25.26 2.02 66.06
N THR A 147 -25.54 1.02 66.89
CA THR A 147 -26.35 0.95 68.13
C THR A 147 -26.12 -0.48 68.64
N SER A 148 -25.78 -0.84 69.87
CA SER A 148 -25.77 -0.22 71.20
C SER A 148 -24.75 -0.96 72.07
#